data_AF-A0A2V5P6Z8-F1
#
_entry.id   AF-A0A2V5P6Z8-F1
#
_cell.length_a   1.000
_cell.length_b   1.000
_cell.length_c   1.000
_cell.angle_alpha   90.00
_cell.angle_beta   90.00
_cell.angle_gamma   90.00
#
_symmetry.space_group_name_H-M   'P 1'
#
loop_
_entity.id
_entity.type
_entity.pdbx_description
1 polymer ?
#
loop_
_entity_poly.entity_id
_entity_poly.type
_entity_poly.pdbx_seq_one_letter_code
_entity_poly.pdbx_strand_id
1 'polypeptide(L)' 'MDVQGPEVVTPWIRKYGVTFPVAVDTADVFGAAFGLKAIPVSFLVDEVGIIRLQGGGPSKEFRAQVEEILHEPVSAVR' A
#
# COMPACT_ATOMS: atom_id res chain seq x y z
N MET A 1 -9.57 4.80 8.74
CA MET A 1 -10.12 6.16 8.56
C MET A 1 -9.19 7.22 9.12
N ASP A 2 -8.86 8.25 8.35
CA ASP A 2 -8.17 9.46 8.85
C ASP A 2 -9.17 10.61 8.99
N VAL A 3 -9.66 10.84 10.21
CA VAL A 3 -10.63 11.91 10.53
C VAL A 3 -10.04 13.32 10.41
N GLN A 4 -8.71 13.46 10.45
CA GLN A 4 -8.04 14.76 10.54
C GLN A 4 -7.74 15.34 9.16
N GLY A 5 -7.68 14.49 8.15
CA GLY A 5 -7.57 14.89 6.75
C GLY A 5 -6.19 15.42 6.32
N PRO A 6 -6.09 15.93 5.09
CA PRO A 6 -4.81 16.18 4.43
C PRO A 6 -3.92 17.23 5.12
N GLU A 7 -4.50 18.19 5.84
CA GLU A 7 -3.75 19.25 6.51
C GLU A 7 -2.83 18.71 7.60
N VAL A 8 -3.25 17.65 8.30
CA VAL A 8 -2.44 17.00 9.34
C VAL A 8 -1.39 16.07 8.74
N VAL A 9 -1.68 15.42 7.60
CA VAL A 9 -0.76 14.49 6.91
C VAL A 9 0.38 15.22 6.19
N THR A 10 0.10 16.38 5.59
CA THR A 10 1.04 17.11 4.72
C THR A 10 2.40 17.44 5.39
N PRO A 11 2.45 17.92 6.66
CA PRO A 11 3.71 18.15 7.36
C PRO A 11 4.59 16.89 7.48
N TRP A 12 3.99 15.71 7.66
CA TRP A 12 4.71 14.45 7.79
C TRP A 12 5.31 13.99 6.46
N ILE A 13 4.55 14.12 5.37
CA ILE A 13 5.04 13.86 4.00
C ILE A 13 6.30 14.69 3.74
N ARG A 14 6.26 15.99 4.06
CA ARG A 14 7.41 16.90 3.90
C ARG A 14 8.56 16.54 4.82
N LYS A 15 8.28 16.28 6.11
CA LYS A 15 9.29 15.97 7.13
C LYS A 15 10.11 14.74 6.77
N TYR A 16 9.47 13.71 6.22
CA TYR A 16 10.14 12.45 5.86
C TYR A 16 10.56 12.37 4.40
N GLY A 17 10.38 13.43 3.61
CA GLY A 17 10.78 13.47 2.22
C GLY A 17 10.08 12.41 1.35
N VAL A 18 8.79 12.15 1.63
CA VAL A 18 8.00 11.18 0.86
C VAL A 18 7.81 11.69 -0.57
N THR A 19 8.27 10.93 -1.56
CA THR A 19 8.25 11.28 -2.98
C THR A 19 7.22 10.50 -3.80
N PHE A 20 6.62 9.46 -3.23
CA PHE A 20 5.55 8.70 -3.86
C PHE A 20 4.17 9.33 -3.57
N PRO A 21 3.16 9.08 -4.41
CA PRO A 21 1.79 9.56 -4.17
C PRO A 21 1.24 9.07 -2.83
N VAL A 22 0.54 9.97 -2.11
CA VAL A 22 -0.12 9.64 -0.84
C VAL A 22 -1.61 9.95 -0.96
N ALA A 23 -2.45 8.95 -0.76
CA ALA A 23 -3.90 9.10 -0.68
C ALA A 23 -4.33 9.17 0.80
N VAL A 24 -5.12 10.18 1.16
CA VAL A 24 -5.66 10.35 2.52
C VAL A 24 -7.10 9.85 2.54
N ASP A 25 -7.36 8.75 3.25
CA ASP A 25 -8.67 8.11 3.30
C ASP A 25 -9.54 8.65 4.43
N THR A 26 -10.23 9.76 4.16
CA THR A 26 -11.10 10.43 5.13
C THR A 26 -12.46 9.74 5.31
N ALA A 27 -12.86 8.91 4.34
CA ALA A 27 -14.18 8.26 4.31
C ALA A 27 -14.12 6.75 4.59
N ASP A 28 -12.96 6.23 4.98
CA ASP A 28 -12.71 4.80 5.24
C ASP A 28 -12.98 3.88 4.04
N VAL A 29 -12.84 4.42 2.83
CA VAL A 29 -13.08 3.69 1.57
C VAL A 29 -12.14 2.51 1.46
N PHE A 30 -10.85 2.68 1.80
CA PHE A 30 -9.87 1.60 1.76
C PHE A 30 -10.05 0.62 2.92
N GLY A 31 -10.42 1.13 4.10
CA GLY A 31 -10.75 0.29 5.26
C GLY A 31 -11.84 -0.72 4.91
N ALA A 32 -12.94 -0.25 4.32
CA ALA A 32 -14.05 -1.08 3.88
C ALA A 32 -13.70 -2.00 2.70
N ALA A 33 -13.03 -1.47 1.66
CA ALA A 33 -12.74 -2.22 0.44
C ALA A 33 -11.74 -3.37 0.65
N PHE A 34 -10.73 -3.17 1.52
CA PHE A 34 -9.67 -4.15 1.77
C PHE A 34 -9.84 -4.90 3.10
N GLY A 35 -10.91 -4.63 3.86
CA GLY A 35 -11.18 -5.28 5.15
C GLY A 35 -10.08 -5.04 6.19
N LEU A 36 -9.51 -3.83 6.23
CA LEU A 36 -8.36 -3.51 7.07
C LEU A 36 -8.74 -3.55 8.56
N LYS A 37 -7.95 -4.28 9.36
CA LYS A 37 -8.18 -4.43 10.82
C LYS A 37 -7.07 -3.84 11.68
N ALA A 38 -5.93 -3.51 11.08
CA ALA A 38 -4.76 -2.97 11.76
C ALA A 38 -3.93 -2.17 10.76
N ILE A 39 -2.97 -1.41 11.30
CA ILE A 39 -1.90 -0.77 10.54
C ILE A 39 -0.56 -1.08 11.22
N PRO A 40 0.56 -1.09 10.48
CA PRO A 40 0.67 -0.95 9.03
C PRO A 40 0.27 -2.22 8.25
N VAL A 41 -0.19 -2.03 7.00
CA VAL A 41 -0.55 -3.11 6.05
C VAL A 41 0.04 -2.76 4.69
N SER A 42 0.54 -3.78 3.98
CA SER A 42 1.12 -3.65 2.64
C SER A 42 0.43 -4.62 1.68
N PHE A 43 0.23 -4.18 0.44
CA PHE A 43 -0.28 -5.01 -0.66
C PHE A 43 0.70 -4.94 -1.84
N LEU A 44 0.91 -6.06 -2.53
CA LEU A 44 1.53 -6.09 -3.85
C LEU A 44 0.44 -6.39 -4.87
N VAL A 45 0.27 -5.51 -5.85
CA VAL A 45 -0.68 -5.65 -6.95
C VAL A 45 0.11 -5.84 -8.24
N ASP A 46 -0.25 -6.83 -9.04
CA ASP A 46 0.39 -7.08 -10.34
C ASP A 46 -0.14 -6.18 -11.46
N GLU A 47 0.39 -6.37 -12.67
CA GLU A 47 0.10 -5.52 -13.84
C GLU A 47 -1.33 -5.63 -14.35
N VAL A 48 -2.07 -6.67 -13.94
CA VAL A 48 -3.47 -6.88 -14.32
C VAL A 48 -4.44 -6.61 -13.16
N GLY A 49 -3.94 -6.04 -12.06
CA GLY A 49 -4.75 -5.58 -10.93
C GLY A 49 -5.04 -6.64 -9.87
N ILE A 50 -4.32 -7.76 -9.86
CA ILE A 50 -4.51 -8.84 -8.89
C ILE A 50 -3.57 -8.62 -7.70
N ILE A 51 -4.13 -8.76 -6.49
CA ILE A 51 -3.34 -8.74 -5.25
C ILE A 51 -2.56 -10.05 -5.16
N ARG A 52 -1.24 -9.96 -5.30
CA ARG A 52 -0.32 -11.10 -5.24
C ARG A 52 0.21 -11.37 -3.83
N LEU A 53 0.32 -10.32 -3.01
CA LEU A 53 0.75 -10.42 -1.60
C LEU A 53 -0.02 -9.45 -0.72
N GLN A 54 -0.22 -9.86 0.53
CA GLN A 54 -0.67 -9.03 1.63
C GLN A 54 0.21 -9.28 2.86
N GLY A 55 0.65 -8.22 3.52
CA GLY A 55 1.50 -8.31 4.71
C GLY A 55 1.25 -7.15 5.68
N GLY A 56 1.99 -7.16 6.78
CA GLY A 56 2.04 -6.03 7.70
C GLY A 56 2.81 -4.84 7.10
N GLY A 57 3.52 -4.10 7.95
CA GLY A 57 4.41 -3.04 7.48
C GLY A 57 5.59 -3.55 6.67
N PRO A 58 6.36 -2.64 6.04
CA PRO A 58 7.58 -3.01 5.33
C PRO A 58 8.53 -3.81 6.23
N SER A 59 8.88 -5.03 5.81
CA SER A 59 9.84 -5.90 6.49
C SER A 59 10.81 -6.50 5.48
N LYS A 60 11.91 -7.10 5.96
CA LYS A 60 12.87 -7.80 5.10
C LYS A 60 12.22 -8.99 4.39
N GLU A 61 11.35 -9.68 5.10
CA GLU A 61 10.59 -10.84 4.62
C GLU A 61 9.60 -10.41 3.53
N PHE A 62 8.81 -9.36 3.77
CA PHE A 62 7.88 -8.83 2.76
C PHE A 62 8.64 -8.38 1.51
N ARG A 63 9.78 -7.69 1.69
CA ARG A 63 10.62 -7.28 0.57
C ARG A 63 11.14 -8.46 -0.25
N ALA A 64 11.61 -9.53 0.40
CA ALA A 64 12.11 -10.71 -0.30
C ALA A 64 11.01 -11.38 -1.14
N GLN A 65 9.77 -11.44 -0.63
CA GLN A 65 8.62 -11.97 -1.37
C GLN A 65 8.26 -11.09 -2.57
N VAL A 66 8.31 -9.77 -2.41
CA VAL A 66 8.13 -8.84 -3.54
C VAL A 66 9.21 -9.05 -4.59
N GLU A 67 10.48 -9.14 -4.19
CA GLU A 67 11.59 -9.37 -5.10
C GLU A 67 11.44 -10.70 -5.85
N GLU A 68 11.00 -11.78 -5.20
CA GLU A 68 10.71 -13.06 -5.86
C GLU A 68 9.66 -12.91 -6.96
N ILE A 69 8.53 -12.24 -6.67
CA ILE A 69 7.44 -12.04 -7.64
C ILE A 69 7.89 -11.18 -8.83
N LEU A 70 8.77 -10.21 -8.61
CA LEU A 70 9.31 -9.37 -9.70
C LEU A 70 10.17 -10.16 -10.70
N HIS A 71 10.60 -11.39 -10.39
CA HIS A 71 11.28 -12.27 -11.34
C HIS A 71 10.31 -13.12 -12.18
N GLU A 72 9.03 -13.15 -11.83
CA GLU A 72 8.02 -13.82 -12.63
C GLU A 72 7.78 -13.06 -13.95
N PRO A 73 7.36 -13.74 -15.02
CA PRO A 73 6.91 -13.06 -16.23
C PRO A 73 5.73 -12.13 -15.94
N VAL A 74 5.73 -10.95 -16.57
CA VAL A 74 4.61 -9.99 -16.52
C VAL A 74 3.29 -10.68 -16.80
N SER A 75 2.29 -10.40 -15.96
CA SER A 75 0.97 -10.99 -16.10
C SER A 75 0.32 -10.51 -17.40
N ALA A 76 -0.16 -11.44 -18.22
CA ALA A 76 -0.90 -11.13 -19.43
C ALA A 76 -2.41 -11.14 -19.14
N VAL A 77 -3.12 -10.16 -19.67
CA VAL A 77 -4.59 -10.22 -19.76
C VAL A 77 -4.92 -11.37 -20.70
N ARG A 78 -5.55 -12.43 -20.17
CA ARG A 78 -6.08 -13.54 -20.97
C ARG A 78 -7.37 -13.14 -21.68
#